data_AF-A0A2G4YR46-F1
#
_entry.id   AF-A0A2G4YR46-F1
#
_cell.length_a   1.000
_cell.length_b   1.000
_cell.length_c   1.000
_cell.angle_alpha   90.00
_cell.angle_beta   90.00
_cell.angle_gamma   90.00
#
_symmetry.space_group_name_H-M   'P 1'
#
loop_
_entity.id
_entity.type
_entity.pdbx_description
1 polymer ?
#
loop_
_entity_poly.entity_id
_entity_poly.type
_entity_poly.pdbx_seq_one_letter_code
_entity_poly.pdbx_strand_id
1 'polypeptide(L)'
;MQQYCITKYDKSKRDKNGTYPDDCDQWTESCDVGRHINGKKVQLRDYFRVEDRYIKAALALFDYADLPYLRLTNAHLHDYQMEILRKKNKHFHELSFSSIDFREDAIICRDEIPTVLKMIFRNLGEAKLEFQGKFFIHIGWDFYMYIGAHVSNNSLIEKIEEDGLYVLEWDSPYTPQKMNELELFIDRSSKETNLYDDSFRIEINVKELHSLRDLWGYSKEHPFLGVWEIKSDHAEGLKPFVSHAFDFDKFRYWLHTDGWED
;
A
#
# COMPACT_ATOMS: atom_id res chain seq x y z
N MET A 1 -7.09 -6.80 15.15
CA MET A 1 -7.27 -5.34 15.02
C MET A 1 -8.66 -5.08 14.47
N GLN A 2 -9.27 -3.96 14.79
CA GLN A 2 -10.47 -3.50 14.07
C GLN A 2 -10.02 -2.94 12.71
N GLN A 3 -10.76 -3.25 11.65
CA GLN A 3 -10.42 -2.82 10.30
C GLN A 3 -11.54 -1.99 9.68
N TYR A 4 -11.15 -0.94 8.99
CA TYR A 4 -12.02 0.01 8.34
C TYR A 4 -11.62 0.20 6.89
N CYS A 5 -12.62 0.29 6.02
CA CYS A 5 -12.50 0.86 4.68
C CYS A 5 -13.11 2.26 4.71
N ILE A 6 -12.26 3.28 4.58
CA ILE A 6 -12.63 4.69 4.51
C ILE A 6 -12.67 5.10 3.03
N THR A 7 -13.77 5.69 2.59
CA THR A 7 -13.95 6.08 1.18
C THR A 7 -14.81 7.34 1.01
N LYS A 8 -14.71 8.01 -0.14
CA LYS A 8 -15.52 9.18 -0.51
C LYS A 8 -16.86 8.77 -1.12
N TYR A 9 -16.99 7.48 -1.45
CA TYR A 9 -18.16 6.96 -2.13
C TYR A 9 -19.17 6.40 -1.14
N ASP A 10 -20.40 6.88 -1.25
CA ASP A 10 -21.52 6.42 -0.46
C ASP A 10 -21.99 5.05 -0.95
N LYS A 11 -21.60 3.96 -0.26
CA LYS A 11 -21.99 2.60 -0.67
C LYS A 11 -23.50 2.39 -0.75
N SER A 12 -24.32 3.17 -0.04
CA SER A 12 -25.79 3.08 -0.12
C SER A 12 -26.35 3.44 -1.50
N LYS A 13 -25.55 4.13 -2.33
CA LYS A 13 -25.93 4.49 -3.70
C LYS A 13 -25.68 3.38 -4.71
N ARG A 14 -25.00 2.30 -4.34
CA ARG A 14 -24.75 1.18 -5.25
C ARG A 14 -26.06 0.50 -5.63
N ASP A 15 -26.19 0.11 -6.89
CA ASP A 15 -27.31 -0.68 -7.36
C ASP A 15 -27.22 -2.14 -6.85
N LYS A 16 -28.22 -2.95 -7.21
CA LYS A 16 -28.29 -4.38 -6.85
C LYS A 16 -27.11 -5.23 -7.35
N ASN A 17 -26.33 -4.72 -8.31
CA ASN A 17 -25.14 -5.37 -8.85
C ASN A 17 -23.85 -4.83 -8.21
N GLY A 18 -23.95 -3.88 -7.27
CA GLY A 18 -22.82 -3.26 -6.59
C GLY A 18 -22.21 -2.07 -7.34
N THR A 19 -22.85 -1.60 -8.42
CA THR A 19 -22.35 -0.54 -9.31
C THR A 19 -22.88 0.82 -8.89
N TYR A 20 -22.04 1.86 -8.95
CA TYR A 20 -22.48 3.24 -8.72
C TYR A 20 -23.26 3.78 -9.92
N PRO A 21 -24.37 4.52 -9.70
CA PRO A 21 -25.06 5.25 -10.73
C PRO A 21 -24.17 6.23 -11.51
N ASP A 22 -24.54 6.52 -12.76
CA ASP A 22 -23.82 7.42 -13.65
C ASP A 22 -23.80 8.88 -13.15
N ASP A 23 -24.70 9.27 -12.25
CA ASP A 23 -24.74 10.61 -11.65
C ASP A 23 -23.89 10.74 -10.38
N CYS A 24 -23.23 9.66 -9.95
CA CYS A 24 -22.28 9.69 -8.83
C CYS A 24 -20.93 10.29 -9.22
N ASP A 25 -20.20 10.76 -8.21
CA ASP A 25 -18.84 11.25 -8.37
C ASP A 25 -17.91 10.07 -8.70
N GLN A 26 -17.42 9.98 -9.93
CA GLN A 26 -16.69 8.80 -10.44
C GLN A 26 -15.21 9.04 -10.73
N TRP A 27 -14.65 10.23 -10.47
CA TRP A 27 -13.19 10.39 -10.60
C TRP A 27 -12.48 9.58 -9.52
N THR A 28 -11.34 9.00 -9.89
CA THR A 28 -10.65 7.98 -9.09
C THR A 28 -9.19 8.32 -8.80
N GLU A 29 -8.61 9.28 -9.54
CA GLU A 29 -7.19 9.59 -9.43
C GLU A 29 -6.88 11.08 -9.71
N SER A 30 -5.64 11.51 -9.44
CA SER A 30 -5.18 12.88 -9.72
C SER A 30 -5.19 13.22 -11.21
N CYS A 31 -5.03 12.23 -12.09
CA CYS A 31 -5.04 12.42 -13.55
C CYS A 31 -6.41 12.85 -14.10
N ASP A 32 -7.49 12.67 -13.33
CA ASP A 32 -8.83 13.10 -13.71
C ASP A 32 -9.06 14.59 -13.54
N VAL A 33 -8.23 15.29 -12.77
CA VAL A 33 -8.36 16.73 -12.57
C VAL A 33 -8.28 17.46 -13.91
N GLY A 34 -9.31 18.26 -14.21
CA GLY A 34 -9.48 18.96 -15.47
C GLY A 34 -10.26 18.19 -16.55
N ARG A 35 -10.44 16.87 -16.40
CA ARG A 35 -11.30 16.06 -17.27
C ARG A 35 -12.79 16.30 -16.95
N HIS A 36 -13.65 15.99 -17.91
CA HIS A 36 -15.09 15.94 -17.69
C HIS A 36 -15.50 14.49 -17.45
N ILE A 37 -16.04 14.21 -16.27
CA ILE A 37 -16.56 12.90 -15.89
C ILE A 37 -18.05 13.13 -15.58
N ASN A 38 -18.91 12.36 -16.25
CA ASN A 38 -20.36 12.46 -16.14
C ASN A 38 -20.87 13.90 -16.33
N GLY A 39 -20.34 14.58 -17.35
CA GLY A 39 -20.69 15.97 -17.71
C GLY A 39 -20.15 17.05 -16.76
N LYS A 40 -19.44 16.68 -15.68
CA LYS A 40 -18.87 17.63 -14.71
C LYS A 40 -17.35 17.66 -14.82
N LYS A 41 -16.77 18.86 -14.89
CA LYS A 41 -15.32 19.04 -14.83
C LYS A 41 -14.81 18.79 -13.41
N VAL A 42 -13.85 17.90 -13.25
CA VAL A 42 -13.18 17.66 -11.97
C VAL A 42 -12.28 18.86 -11.66
N GLN A 43 -12.55 19.52 -10.53
CA GLN A 43 -11.81 20.71 -10.12
C GLN A 43 -10.66 20.33 -9.20
N LEU A 44 -9.52 21.02 -9.37
CA LEU A 44 -8.34 20.84 -8.52
C LEU A 44 -8.66 21.03 -7.02
N ARG A 45 -9.50 22.03 -6.70
CA ARG A 45 -9.94 22.28 -5.32
C ARG A 45 -10.73 21.12 -4.73
N ASP A 46 -11.51 20.42 -5.55
CA ASP A 46 -12.36 19.32 -5.08
C ASP A 46 -11.48 18.10 -4.78
N TYR A 47 -10.48 17.84 -5.62
CA TYR A 47 -9.45 16.82 -5.38
C TYR A 47 -8.72 17.09 -4.05
N PHE A 48 -8.14 18.28 -3.87
CA PHE A 48 -7.39 18.59 -2.64
C PHE A 48 -8.25 18.56 -1.39
N ARG A 49 -9.51 18.98 -1.48
CA ARG A 49 -10.45 18.86 -0.35
C ARG A 49 -10.67 17.40 0.04
N VAL A 50 -10.79 16.51 -0.94
CA VAL A 50 -10.98 15.08 -0.67
C VAL A 50 -9.69 14.48 -0.11
N GLU A 51 -8.54 14.70 -0.75
CA GLU A 51 -7.22 14.27 -0.24
C GLU A 51 -7.00 14.68 1.22
N ASP A 52 -7.28 15.94 1.57
CA ASP A 52 -7.15 16.47 2.93
C ASP A 52 -8.06 15.75 3.95
N ARG A 53 -9.27 15.36 3.55
CA ARG A 53 -10.17 14.57 4.42
C ARG A 53 -9.59 13.20 4.74
N TYR A 54 -9.04 12.50 3.74
CA TYR A 54 -8.39 11.21 3.98
C TYR A 54 -7.20 11.33 4.92
N ILE A 55 -6.35 12.33 4.69
CA ILE A 55 -5.18 12.58 5.53
C ILE A 55 -5.61 12.88 6.96
N LYS A 56 -6.64 13.71 7.16
CA LYS A 56 -7.20 14.00 8.50
C LYS A 56 -7.73 12.75 9.18
N ALA A 57 -8.47 11.90 8.46
CA ALA A 57 -8.99 10.65 9.00
C ALA A 57 -7.85 9.71 9.43
N ALA A 58 -6.83 9.54 8.58
CA ALA A 58 -5.67 8.72 8.87
C ALA A 58 -4.88 9.24 10.08
N LEU A 59 -4.61 10.55 10.14
CA LEU A 59 -3.93 11.16 11.28
C LEU A 59 -4.71 11.02 12.57
N ALA A 60 -6.03 11.23 12.55
CA ALA A 60 -6.84 11.16 13.76
C ALA A 60 -6.87 9.73 14.35
N LEU A 61 -6.91 8.71 13.49
CA LEU A 61 -6.82 7.30 13.91
C LEU A 61 -5.41 6.94 14.40
N PHE A 62 -4.36 7.43 13.74
CA PHE A 62 -2.98 7.23 14.17
C PHE A 62 -2.72 7.89 15.53
N ASP A 63 -3.13 9.16 15.70
CA ASP A 63 -2.99 9.92 16.94
C ASP A 63 -3.75 9.24 18.09
N TYR A 64 -4.95 8.70 17.82
CA TYR A 64 -5.72 7.95 18.82
C TYR A 64 -5.08 6.60 19.18
N ALA A 65 -4.37 5.97 18.26
CA ALA A 65 -3.64 4.74 18.52
C ALA A 65 -2.37 4.94 19.37
N ASP A 66 -1.96 6.19 19.62
CA ASP A 66 -0.81 6.59 20.45
C ASP A 66 0.47 5.84 20.05
N LEU A 67 0.73 5.78 18.74
CA LEU A 67 1.90 5.13 18.18
C LEU A 67 3.02 6.14 17.89
N PRO A 68 4.30 5.74 18.06
CA PRO A 68 5.42 6.67 17.92
C PRO A 68 5.74 7.00 16.45
N TYR A 69 5.54 6.04 15.55
CA TYR A 69 5.81 6.12 14.12
C TYR A 69 5.14 4.96 13.39
N LEU A 70 5.18 4.99 12.06
CA LEU A 70 4.86 3.86 11.19
C LEU A 70 6.08 3.47 10.37
N ARG A 71 6.09 2.27 9.81
CA ARG A 71 7.07 1.83 8.84
C ARG A 71 6.46 1.77 7.46
N LEU A 72 7.24 2.18 6.47
CA LEU A 72 6.85 2.10 5.08
C LEU A 72 7.15 0.68 4.58
N THR A 73 6.12 -0.03 4.12
CA THR A 73 6.21 -1.41 3.63
C THR A 73 5.66 -1.54 2.22
N ASN A 74 6.17 -2.47 1.41
CA ASN A 74 5.87 -2.63 -0.03
C ASN A 74 6.05 -1.31 -0.80
N ALA A 75 7.22 -0.70 -0.61
CA ALA A 75 7.58 0.64 -1.02
C ALA A 75 8.08 0.70 -2.46
N HIS A 76 7.33 1.34 -3.35
CA HIS A 76 7.80 1.61 -4.70
C HIS A 76 7.55 3.06 -5.10
N LEU A 77 8.62 3.78 -5.45
CA LEU A 77 8.53 5.12 -6.02
C LEU A 77 8.38 5.07 -7.54
N HIS A 78 7.51 5.91 -8.07
CA HIS A 78 7.35 6.11 -9.51
C HIS A 78 8.18 7.31 -9.99
N ASP A 79 9.51 7.14 -10.09
CA ASP A 79 10.45 8.22 -10.45
C ASP A 79 10.04 9.00 -11.71
N TYR A 80 9.56 8.29 -12.73
CA TYR A 80 9.07 8.91 -13.96
C TYR A 80 7.85 9.82 -13.73
N GLN A 81 6.92 9.41 -12.86
CA GLN A 81 5.75 10.23 -12.51
C GLN A 81 6.17 11.47 -11.70
N MET A 82 7.12 11.32 -10.78
CA MET A 82 7.71 12.43 -10.04
C MET A 82 8.33 13.48 -10.97
N GLU A 83 9.07 13.05 -11.99
CA GLU A 83 9.61 13.95 -13.00
C GLU A 83 8.52 14.65 -13.83
N ILE A 84 7.49 13.90 -14.24
CA ILE A 84 6.35 14.47 -14.98
C ILE A 84 5.66 15.55 -14.15
N LEU A 85 5.34 15.28 -12.88
CA LEU A 85 4.66 16.26 -12.02
C LEU A 85 5.51 17.52 -11.86
N ARG A 86 6.81 17.38 -11.59
CA ARG A 86 7.75 18.51 -11.50
C ARG A 86 7.73 19.39 -12.75
N LYS A 87 7.64 18.78 -13.94
CA LYS A 87 7.70 19.49 -15.23
C LYS A 87 6.34 20.04 -15.69
N LYS A 88 5.26 19.27 -15.55
CA LYS A 88 3.98 19.49 -16.24
C LYS A 88 2.81 19.85 -15.31
N ASN A 89 2.85 19.46 -14.04
CA ASN A 89 1.71 19.61 -13.14
C ASN A 89 2.13 20.14 -11.77
N LYS A 90 2.70 21.36 -11.78
CA LYS A 90 3.29 22.03 -10.60
C LYS A 90 2.34 22.15 -9.41
N HIS A 91 1.02 22.12 -9.65
CA HIS A 91 0.03 22.19 -8.58
C HIS A 91 0.06 20.96 -7.66
N PHE A 92 0.45 19.79 -8.18
CA PHE A 92 0.54 18.56 -7.38
C PHE A 92 1.95 18.29 -6.86
N HIS A 93 2.94 19.09 -7.24
CA HIS A 93 4.30 18.94 -6.74
C HIS A 93 4.47 19.75 -5.45
N GLU A 94 5.01 19.12 -4.40
CA GLU A 94 5.38 19.77 -3.15
C GLU A 94 6.88 19.56 -2.88
N LEU A 95 7.55 20.56 -2.31
CA LEU A 95 8.98 20.48 -1.99
C LEU A 95 9.28 19.39 -0.95
N SER A 96 8.35 19.15 -0.03
CA SER A 96 8.44 18.12 1.01
C SER A 96 8.57 16.70 0.45
N PHE A 97 8.15 16.44 -0.78
CA PHE A 97 8.32 15.11 -1.39
C PHE A 97 9.79 14.69 -1.53
N SER A 98 10.70 15.66 -1.63
CA SER A 98 12.13 15.37 -1.75
C SER A 98 12.83 15.11 -0.40
N SER A 99 12.17 15.39 0.72
CA SER A 99 12.71 15.17 2.06
C SER A 99 12.22 13.87 2.71
N ILE A 100 11.24 13.18 2.11
CA ILE A 100 10.72 11.92 2.63
C ILE A 100 11.64 10.76 2.22
N ASP A 101 12.02 9.94 3.20
CA ASP A 101 12.67 8.67 2.95
C ASP A 101 11.61 7.62 2.54
N PHE A 102 11.33 7.55 1.23
CA PHE A 102 10.36 6.60 0.66
C PHE A 102 11.07 5.31 0.23
N ARG A 103 11.80 4.68 1.15
CA ARG A 103 12.43 3.37 0.95
C ARG A 103 11.71 2.33 1.78
N GLU A 104 11.77 1.08 1.33
CA GLU A 104 11.30 -0.07 2.09
C GLU A 104 11.90 -0.04 3.50
N ASP A 105 11.06 -0.32 4.50
CA ASP A 105 11.39 -0.32 5.93
C ASP A 105 11.78 1.05 6.52
N ALA A 106 11.57 2.15 5.81
CA ALA A 106 11.78 3.49 6.35
C ALA A 106 10.83 3.80 7.52
N ILE A 107 11.32 4.53 8.52
CA ILE A 107 10.52 5.03 9.64
C ILE A 107 9.86 6.34 9.20
N ILE A 108 8.54 6.41 9.32
CA ILE A 108 7.71 7.58 9.01
C ILE A 108 7.10 8.09 10.30
N CYS A 109 7.53 9.26 10.74
CA CYS A 109 6.99 9.92 11.91
C CYS A 109 5.63 10.56 11.60
N ARG A 110 4.87 10.88 12.65
CA ARG A 110 3.54 11.53 12.55
C ARG A 110 3.50 12.69 11.53
N ASP A 111 4.47 13.59 11.58
CA ASP A 111 4.51 14.79 10.75
C ASP A 111 4.83 14.51 9.27
N GLU A 112 5.36 13.32 8.97
CA GLU A 112 5.69 12.86 7.62
C GLU A 112 4.53 12.09 6.98
N ILE A 113 3.64 11.49 7.78
CA ILE A 113 2.46 10.73 7.30
C ILE A 113 1.66 11.53 6.25
N PRO A 114 1.32 12.82 6.45
CA PRO A 114 0.59 13.59 5.44
C PRO A 114 1.30 13.65 4.09
N THR A 115 2.63 13.77 4.11
CA THR A 115 3.42 13.86 2.88
C THR A 115 3.47 12.52 2.17
N VAL A 116 3.65 11.42 2.89
CA VAL A 116 3.61 10.06 2.32
C VAL A 116 2.23 9.77 1.71
N LEU A 117 1.14 10.06 2.41
CA LEU A 117 -0.21 9.83 1.90
C LEU A 117 -0.50 10.66 0.65
N LYS A 118 -0.05 11.92 0.59
CA LYS A 118 -0.13 12.73 -0.65
C LYS A 118 0.64 12.11 -1.80
N MET A 119 1.84 11.58 -1.54
CA MET A 119 2.63 10.91 -2.57
C MET A 119 1.86 9.72 -3.15
N ILE A 120 1.21 8.93 -2.29
CA ILE A 120 0.40 7.77 -2.72
C ILE A 120 -0.86 8.22 -3.47
N PHE A 121 -1.66 9.15 -2.92
CA PHE A 121 -2.89 9.64 -3.59
C PHE A 121 -2.65 10.28 -4.96
N ARG A 122 -1.45 10.85 -5.16
CA ARG A 122 -1.03 11.49 -6.41
C ARG A 122 -0.26 10.54 -7.34
N ASN A 123 -0.29 9.24 -7.04
CA ASN A 123 0.35 8.16 -7.81
C ASN A 123 1.88 8.31 -7.95
N LEU A 124 2.53 9.00 -7.02
CA LEU A 124 3.99 9.19 -7.02
C LEU A 124 4.75 7.99 -6.48
N GLY A 125 4.04 7.11 -5.79
CA GLY A 125 4.51 5.82 -5.35
C GLY A 125 3.38 5.04 -4.71
N GLU A 126 3.68 3.81 -4.34
CA GLU A 126 2.82 2.88 -3.63
C GLU A 126 3.55 2.39 -2.37
N ALA A 127 2.80 2.25 -1.29
CA ALA A 127 3.28 1.73 -0.02
C ALA A 127 2.11 1.46 0.93
N LYS A 128 2.38 0.66 1.96
CA LYS A 128 1.61 0.62 3.20
C LYS A 128 2.40 1.33 4.31
N LEU A 129 1.69 1.84 5.30
CA LEU A 129 2.28 2.39 6.53
C LEU A 129 1.84 1.51 7.69
N GLU A 130 2.75 0.78 8.34
CA GLU A 130 2.39 -0.27 9.29
C GLU A 130 3.19 -0.20 10.59
N PHE A 131 2.63 -0.74 11.67
CA PHE A 131 3.32 -0.87 12.94
C PHE A 131 2.99 -2.21 13.61
N GLN A 132 3.88 -3.19 13.48
CA GLN A 132 3.91 -4.44 14.26
C GLN A 132 2.54 -5.15 14.43
N GLY A 133 1.69 -5.16 13.40
CA GLY A 133 0.34 -5.77 13.47
C GLY A 133 -0.61 -5.08 14.45
N LYS A 134 -0.31 -3.84 14.86
CA LYS A 134 -1.16 -2.98 15.71
C LYS A 134 -1.80 -1.82 14.97
N PHE A 135 -1.22 -1.44 13.83
CA PHE A 135 -1.79 -0.43 12.97
C PHE A 135 -1.32 -0.61 11.53
N PHE A 136 -2.18 -0.31 10.57
CA PHE A 136 -1.78 -0.14 9.18
C PHE A 136 -2.63 0.92 8.48
N ILE A 137 -2.06 1.56 7.46
CA ILE A 137 -2.77 2.33 6.43
C ILE A 137 -2.35 1.78 5.08
N HIS A 138 -3.31 1.46 4.23
CA HIS A 138 -3.09 1.10 2.85
C HIS A 138 -4.10 1.80 1.95
N ILE A 139 -3.63 2.56 0.97
CA ILE A 139 -4.50 3.19 -0.04
C ILE A 139 -4.53 2.27 -1.25
N GLY A 140 -5.67 1.63 -1.47
CA GLY A 140 -5.93 0.92 -2.72
C GLY A 140 -6.27 1.86 -3.86
N TRP A 141 -6.58 1.28 -5.01
CA TRP A 141 -7.10 2.02 -6.16
C TRP A 141 -8.39 2.76 -5.82
N ASP A 142 -8.69 3.81 -6.59
CA ASP A 142 -9.95 4.53 -6.56
C ASP A 142 -10.36 5.06 -5.17
N PHE A 143 -9.47 5.72 -4.41
CA PHE A 143 -9.86 6.33 -3.13
C PHE A 143 -10.50 5.34 -2.13
N TYR A 144 -10.04 4.10 -2.08
CA TYR A 144 -10.34 3.17 -1.00
C TYR A 144 -9.15 3.11 -0.05
N MET A 145 -9.27 3.73 1.13
CA MET A 145 -8.22 3.70 2.16
C MET A 145 -8.59 2.70 3.24
N TYR A 146 -7.76 1.67 3.38
CA TYR A 146 -7.89 0.64 4.41
C TYR A 146 -7.06 1.03 5.62
N ILE A 147 -7.66 1.01 6.80
CA ILE A 147 -6.97 1.25 8.07
C ILE A 147 -7.30 0.12 9.04
N GLY A 148 -6.28 -0.51 9.59
CA GLY A 148 -6.40 -1.38 10.74
C GLY A 148 -5.84 -0.71 11.98
N ALA A 149 -6.50 -0.85 13.11
CA ALA A 149 -6.02 -0.35 14.40
C ALA A 149 -6.32 -1.34 15.52
N HIS A 150 -5.40 -1.48 16.46
CA HIS A 150 -5.60 -2.29 17.68
C HIS A 150 -6.58 -1.65 18.66
N VAL A 151 -6.86 -0.36 18.50
CA VAL A 151 -7.87 0.40 19.25
C VAL A 151 -9.05 0.76 18.34
N SER A 152 -10.21 0.99 18.94
CA SER A 152 -11.40 1.49 18.26
C SER A 152 -11.98 2.70 19.01
N ASN A 153 -12.65 3.60 18.27
CA ASN A 153 -13.33 4.77 18.83
C ASN A 153 -14.49 5.20 17.92
N ASN A 154 -15.70 4.84 18.31
CA ASN A 154 -16.89 5.12 17.50
C ASN A 154 -17.13 6.62 17.29
N SER A 155 -16.89 7.46 18.31
CA SER A 155 -17.04 8.92 18.17
C SER A 155 -16.04 9.52 17.18
N LEU A 156 -14.84 8.92 17.06
CA LEU A 156 -13.88 9.33 16.04
C LEU A 156 -14.34 8.88 14.64
N ILE A 157 -14.92 7.69 14.52
CA ILE A 157 -15.51 7.21 13.26
C ILE A 157 -16.66 8.12 12.82
N GLU A 158 -17.60 8.44 13.72
CA GLU A 158 -18.70 9.37 13.46
C GLU A 158 -18.19 10.72 12.96
N LYS A 159 -17.12 11.26 13.58
CA LYS A 159 -16.51 12.52 13.14
C LYS A 159 -15.90 12.44 11.73
N ILE A 160 -15.26 11.32 11.38
CA ILE A 160 -14.74 11.10 10.03
C ILE A 160 -15.89 11.10 9.01
N GLU A 161 -17.04 10.55 9.37
CA GLU A 161 -18.23 10.56 8.53
C GLU A 161 -18.83 11.97 8.40
N GLU A 162 -18.90 12.72 9.51
CA GLU A 162 -19.32 14.14 9.52
C GLU A 162 -18.42 15.02 8.63
N ASP A 163 -17.12 14.72 8.57
CA ASP A 163 -16.17 15.39 7.68
C ASP A 163 -16.36 15.02 6.19
N GLY A 164 -17.30 14.13 5.88
CA GLY A 164 -17.79 13.83 4.53
C GLY A 164 -17.04 12.69 3.84
N LEU A 165 -16.54 11.73 4.62
CA LEU A 165 -16.14 10.40 4.16
C LEU A 165 -17.18 9.37 4.62
N TYR A 166 -17.07 8.14 4.14
CA TYR A 166 -17.88 7.00 4.57
C TYR A 166 -16.95 5.97 5.16
N VAL A 167 -17.32 5.42 6.32
CA VAL A 167 -16.51 4.42 7.03
C VAL A 167 -17.27 3.10 7.08
N LEU A 168 -16.56 2.02 6.80
CA LEU A 168 -17.14 0.69 6.73
C LEU A 168 -16.27 -0.26 7.53
N GLU A 169 -16.86 -1.03 8.42
CA GLU A 169 -16.18 -2.16 9.04
C GLU A 169 -15.97 -3.23 7.98
N TRP A 170 -14.72 -3.38 7.54
CA TRP A 170 -14.36 -4.22 6.40
C TRP A 170 -12.90 -4.63 6.53
N ASP A 171 -12.65 -5.94 6.49
CA ASP A 171 -11.29 -6.47 6.51
C ASP A 171 -10.56 -6.10 5.21
N SER A 172 -9.37 -5.50 5.35
CA SER A 172 -8.58 -5.12 4.19
C SER A 172 -8.29 -6.36 3.34
N PRO A 173 -8.55 -6.32 2.01
CA PRO A 173 -8.23 -7.43 1.12
C PRO A 173 -6.72 -7.68 1.01
N TYR A 174 -5.90 -6.79 1.59
CA TYR A 174 -4.44 -6.83 1.57
C TYR A 174 -3.82 -7.27 2.89
N THR A 175 -4.63 -7.75 3.84
CA THR A 175 -4.14 -8.38 5.07
C THR A 175 -4.08 -9.89 4.86
N PRO A 176 -2.95 -10.57 5.15
CA PRO A 176 -2.88 -12.02 5.06
C PRO A 176 -3.87 -12.65 6.04
N GLN A 177 -4.78 -13.47 5.53
CA GLN A 177 -5.89 -14.05 6.31
C GLN A 177 -5.41 -15.18 7.25
N LYS A 178 -4.22 -15.76 7.00
CA LYS A 178 -3.64 -16.86 7.78
C LYS A 178 -2.13 -16.74 7.91
N MET A 179 -1.65 -16.02 8.92
CA MET A 179 -0.21 -15.88 9.20
C MET A 179 0.46 -17.18 9.71
N ASN A 180 -0.33 -18.19 10.08
CA ASN A 180 0.15 -19.45 10.67
C ASN A 180 0.50 -20.53 9.63
N GLU A 181 0.14 -20.33 8.36
CA GLU A 181 0.35 -21.26 7.24
C GLU A 181 0.81 -20.43 6.02
N LEU A 182 1.98 -19.79 6.12
CA LEU A 182 2.54 -19.03 5.01
C LEU A 182 3.18 -19.99 4.00
N GLU A 183 2.42 -20.32 2.97
CA GLU A 183 2.98 -20.90 1.75
C GLU A 183 3.66 -19.77 0.98
N LEU A 184 4.97 -19.88 0.80
CA LEU A 184 5.74 -18.92 0.02
C LEU A 184 6.02 -19.49 -1.37
N PHE A 185 6.23 -18.60 -2.33
CA PHE A 185 6.57 -18.98 -3.69
C PHE A 185 7.82 -18.25 -4.15
N ILE A 186 8.67 -18.93 -4.91
CA ILE A 186 9.68 -18.28 -5.74
C ILE A 186 9.24 -18.36 -7.17
N ASP A 187 8.93 -17.22 -7.76
CA ASP A 187 8.65 -17.10 -9.17
C ASP A 187 9.94 -16.83 -9.94
N ARG A 188 10.01 -17.37 -11.15
CA ARG A 188 11.13 -17.18 -12.06
C ARG A 188 10.63 -16.67 -13.41
N SER A 189 11.34 -15.71 -13.99
CA SER A 189 11.13 -15.29 -15.37
C SER A 189 12.43 -15.28 -16.17
N SER A 190 12.31 -15.59 -17.47
CA SER A 190 13.44 -15.58 -18.39
C SER A 190 13.87 -14.15 -18.69
N LYS A 191 15.17 -13.86 -18.59
CA LYS A 191 15.74 -12.57 -19.00
C LYS A 191 15.69 -12.36 -20.52
N GLU A 192 15.61 -13.44 -21.30
CA GLU A 192 15.55 -13.38 -22.76
C GLU A 192 14.15 -12.98 -23.24
N THR A 193 13.12 -13.62 -22.71
CA THR A 193 11.73 -13.42 -23.17
C THR A 193 10.93 -12.47 -22.29
N ASN A 194 11.39 -12.21 -21.06
CA ASN A 194 10.63 -11.57 -19.98
C ASN A 194 9.30 -12.27 -19.67
N LEU A 195 9.16 -13.54 -20.05
CA LEU A 195 7.99 -14.34 -19.72
C LEU A 195 8.22 -15.10 -18.42
N TYR A 196 7.14 -15.23 -17.66
CA TYR A 196 7.07 -16.16 -16.54
C TYR A 196 7.44 -17.56 -17.03
N ASP A 197 8.29 -18.23 -16.26
CA ASP A 197 8.91 -19.49 -16.63
C ASP A 197 8.50 -20.62 -15.67
N ASP A 198 8.61 -20.39 -14.36
CA ASP A 198 8.31 -21.41 -13.34
C ASP A 198 8.03 -20.79 -11.97
N SER A 199 7.41 -21.55 -11.06
CA SER A 199 7.26 -21.17 -9.64
C SER A 199 7.51 -22.35 -8.70
N PHE A 200 8.23 -22.07 -7.62
CA PHE A 200 8.68 -23.04 -6.64
C PHE A 200 8.06 -22.74 -5.28
N ARG A 201 7.25 -23.67 -4.78
CA ARG A 201 6.69 -23.58 -3.44
C ARG A 201 7.78 -23.78 -2.38
N ILE A 202 7.73 -22.96 -1.35
CA ILE A 202 8.58 -23.02 -0.15
C ILE A 202 7.67 -23.08 1.06
N GLU A 203 7.88 -24.10 1.89
CA GLU A 203 7.21 -24.24 3.17
C GLU A 203 8.16 -23.77 4.27
N ILE A 204 7.79 -22.71 4.97
CA ILE A 204 8.53 -22.21 6.12
C ILE A 204 7.61 -21.89 7.29
N ASN A 205 8.17 -21.90 8.49
CA ASN A 205 7.53 -21.38 9.69
C ASN A 205 7.89 -19.91 9.96
N VAL A 206 7.21 -19.30 10.93
CA VAL A 206 7.42 -17.88 11.30
C VAL A 206 8.87 -17.55 11.69
N LYS A 207 9.59 -18.47 12.33
CA LYS A 207 11.00 -18.24 12.71
C LYS A 207 11.91 -18.17 11.47
N GLU A 208 11.62 -18.98 10.47
CA GLU A 208 12.33 -18.99 9.19
C GLU A 208 12.01 -17.74 8.38
N LEU A 209 10.76 -17.24 8.41
CA LEU A 209 10.39 -15.97 7.79
C LEU A 209 11.21 -14.81 8.35
N HIS A 210 11.44 -14.79 9.66
CA HIS A 210 12.31 -13.81 10.29
C HIS A 210 13.76 -13.89 9.79
N SER A 211 14.24 -15.10 9.47
CA SER A 211 15.59 -15.28 8.92
C SER A 211 15.68 -14.76 7.49
N LEU A 212 14.62 -14.94 6.69
CA LEU A 212 14.52 -14.39 5.35
C LEU A 212 14.45 -12.86 5.34
N ARG A 213 13.71 -12.25 6.28
CA ARG A 213 13.69 -10.79 6.43
C ARG A 213 15.09 -10.22 6.64
N ASP A 214 15.88 -10.87 7.51
CA ASP A 214 17.22 -10.41 7.85
C ASP A 214 18.17 -10.51 6.63
N LEU A 215 17.93 -11.45 5.70
CA LEU A 215 18.64 -11.59 4.42
C LEU A 215 18.49 -10.37 3.50
N TRP A 216 17.33 -9.70 3.52
CA TRP A 216 17.10 -8.44 2.80
C TRP A 216 17.55 -7.19 3.59
N GLY A 217 18.07 -7.38 4.80
CA GLY A 217 18.57 -6.30 5.65
C GLY A 217 17.45 -5.46 6.31
N TYR A 218 16.22 -5.95 6.35
CA TYR A 218 15.10 -5.23 6.97
C TYR A 218 15.11 -5.37 8.50
N SER A 219 14.54 -4.37 9.16
CA SER A 219 14.41 -4.27 10.61
C SER A 219 13.53 -5.39 11.17
N LYS A 220 13.67 -5.66 12.48
CA LYS A 220 12.85 -6.67 13.17
C LYS A 220 11.35 -6.38 13.17
N GLU A 221 10.98 -5.13 12.92
CA GLU A 221 9.58 -4.69 12.92
C GLU A 221 8.95 -4.81 11.53
N HIS A 222 9.76 -4.95 10.48
CA HIS A 222 9.31 -5.17 9.13
C HIS A 222 8.56 -6.52 9.04
N PRO A 223 7.33 -6.54 8.50
CA PRO A 223 6.52 -7.76 8.44
C PRO A 223 7.06 -8.77 7.43
N PHE A 224 7.78 -8.28 6.40
CA PHE A 224 8.31 -9.08 5.30
C PHE A 224 7.22 -9.86 4.57
N LEU A 225 6.14 -9.14 4.24
CA LEU A 225 4.96 -9.61 3.51
C LEU A 225 4.81 -8.78 2.22
N GLY A 226 5.09 -9.41 1.08
CA GLY A 226 5.14 -8.77 -0.23
C GLY A 226 5.94 -9.59 -1.22
N VAL A 227 6.39 -8.95 -2.30
CA VAL A 227 7.15 -9.58 -3.38
C VAL A 227 8.57 -9.01 -3.42
N TRP A 228 9.57 -9.87 -3.31
CA TRP A 228 10.96 -9.48 -3.12
C TRP A 228 11.86 -10.03 -4.22
N GLU A 229 12.57 -9.18 -4.95
CA GLU A 229 13.57 -9.66 -5.92
C GLU A 229 14.69 -10.41 -5.18
N ILE A 230 14.98 -11.62 -5.65
CA ILE A 230 16.10 -12.43 -5.17
C ILE A 230 17.32 -12.10 -6.01
N LYS A 231 18.37 -11.63 -5.34
CA LYS A 231 19.67 -11.32 -5.94
C LYS A 231 20.69 -12.41 -5.63
N SER A 232 21.81 -12.39 -6.33
CA SER A 232 22.85 -13.42 -6.20
C SER A 232 23.46 -13.51 -4.80
N ASP A 233 23.48 -12.41 -4.05
CA ASP A 233 23.92 -12.35 -2.65
C ASP A 233 22.93 -12.99 -1.66
N HIS A 234 21.64 -13.09 -2.01
CA HIS A 234 20.65 -13.82 -1.20
C HIS A 234 20.78 -15.34 -1.34
N ALA A 235 21.42 -15.83 -2.40
CA ALA A 235 21.39 -17.24 -2.78
C ALA A 235 21.92 -18.19 -1.68
N GLU A 236 23.03 -17.84 -1.02
CA GLU A 236 23.62 -18.67 0.03
C GLU A 236 22.69 -18.85 1.23
N GLY A 237 22.01 -17.78 1.68
CA GLY A 237 21.08 -17.88 2.80
C GLY A 237 19.73 -18.49 2.43
N LEU A 238 19.40 -18.60 1.15
CA LEU A 238 18.20 -19.31 0.67
C LEU A 238 18.40 -20.82 0.53
N LYS A 239 19.64 -21.32 0.43
CA LYS A 239 19.95 -22.76 0.29
C LYS A 239 19.25 -23.69 1.30
N PRO A 240 19.02 -23.31 2.57
CA PRO A 240 18.29 -24.17 3.50
C PRO A 240 16.82 -24.39 3.13
N PHE A 241 16.23 -23.50 2.33
CA PHE A 241 14.80 -23.46 2.03
C PHE A 241 14.47 -23.93 0.61
N VAL A 242 15.45 -23.96 -0.28
CA VAL A 242 15.25 -24.28 -1.70
C VAL A 242 16.14 -25.43 -2.14
N SER A 243 15.57 -26.38 -2.89
CA SER A 243 16.31 -27.53 -3.44
C SER A 243 16.92 -27.25 -4.81
N HIS A 244 16.51 -26.19 -5.50
CA HIS A 244 17.02 -25.83 -6.82
C HIS A 244 18.22 -24.87 -6.74
N ALA A 245 19.09 -24.91 -7.76
CA ALA A 245 20.14 -23.91 -7.93
C ALA A 245 19.61 -22.70 -8.71
N PHE A 246 19.98 -21.50 -8.28
CA PHE A 246 19.67 -20.27 -9.00
C PHE A 246 20.64 -20.07 -10.18
N ASP A 247 20.09 -19.89 -11.38
CA ASP A 247 20.83 -19.43 -12.57
C ASP A 247 20.46 -17.95 -12.82
N PHE A 248 21.16 -17.04 -12.15
CA PHE A 248 20.93 -15.59 -12.28
C PHE A 248 21.43 -15.04 -13.61
N ASP A 249 22.19 -15.79 -14.42
CA ASP A 249 22.59 -15.34 -15.75
C ASP A 249 21.41 -15.40 -16.71
N LYS A 250 20.57 -16.43 -16.59
CA LYS A 250 19.40 -16.64 -17.46
C LYS A 250 18.09 -16.09 -16.90
N PHE A 251 17.95 -16.01 -15.59
CA PHE A 251 16.66 -15.76 -14.97
C PHE A 251 16.68 -14.64 -13.93
N ARG A 252 15.51 -14.06 -13.70
CA ARG A 252 15.19 -13.25 -12.53
C ARG A 252 14.27 -14.04 -11.62
N TYR A 253 14.36 -13.80 -10.32
CA TYR A 253 13.64 -14.54 -9.30
C TYR A 253 12.96 -13.59 -8.32
N TRP A 254 11.76 -13.92 -7.87
CA TRP A 254 10.99 -13.15 -6.90
C TRP A 254 10.47 -14.07 -5.80
N LEU A 255 10.65 -13.68 -4.54
CA LEU A 255 10.08 -14.35 -3.38
C LEU A 255 8.76 -13.68 -3.01
N HIS A 256 7.68 -14.45 -3.02
CA HIS A 256 6.34 -14.04 -2.63
C HIS A 256 6.09 -14.44 -1.18
N THR A 257 5.70 -13.46 -0.37
CA THR A 257 5.50 -13.63 1.07
C THR A 257 4.18 -13.11 1.60
N ASP A 258 3.45 -12.37 0.79
CA ASP A 258 2.03 -12.19 0.96
C ASP A 258 1.30 -13.40 0.39
N GLY A 259 0.48 -14.06 1.22
CA GLY A 259 -0.37 -15.15 0.75
C GLY A 259 -1.39 -14.60 -0.25
N TRP A 260 -1.06 -14.64 -1.53
CA TRP A 260 -2.02 -14.45 -2.61
C TRP A 260 -2.74 -15.77 -2.83
N GLU A 261 -4.05 -15.76 -2.61
CA GLU A 261 -4.96 -16.63 -3.36
C GLU A 261 -5.47 -15.77 -4.54
N ASP A 262 -5.23 -16.25 -5.77
CA ASP A 262 -5.75 -15.66 -7.02
C ASP A 262 -7.28 -15.53 -7.04
#